data_AF-A0A804KXH8-F1
#
_entry.id   AF-A0A804KXH8-F1
#
_cell.length_a   1.000
_cell.length_b   1.000
_cell.length_c   1.000
_cell.angle_alpha   90.00
_cell.angle_beta   90.00
_cell.angle_gamma   90.00
#
_symmetry.space_group_name_H-M   'P 1'
#
loop_
_entity.id
_entity.type
_entity.pdbx_description
1 polymer ?
#
loop_
_entity_poly.entity_id
_entity_poly.type
_entity_poly.pdbx_seq_one_letter_code
_entity_poly.pdbx_strand_id
1 'polypeptide(L)'
;MSFTGFQASNLGDAIDIVSQMIDWRLSHEAPADDCNEGERDPAYRNSVECKIFLGFTSNLVSSGIRQIIRFLLGCRFLVVEVLVTTAGGIEEDLIKCLAPTYKGDFSLPGDYLCSEGLNKIGNLLVPNDKLSITANLRTGLCQICTRCYMNSVQRNILHLLCLMKMHGQNDDVIVDQSLDSKIWTPSKVIVHLGKEINDESSYLYWAYKNGVSLYCPA
;
A
#
# COMPACT_ATOMS: atom_id res chain seq x y z
N MET A 1 -28.13 5.89 10.93
CA MET A 1 -28.28 4.60 11.64
C MET A 1 -28.27 4.76 13.17
N SER A 2 -28.07 5.97 13.69
CA SER A 2 -27.85 6.27 15.10
C SER A 2 -29.01 5.88 16.04
N PHE A 3 -30.25 5.84 15.52
CA PHE A 3 -31.44 5.51 16.29
C PHE A 3 -31.87 4.03 16.20
N THR A 4 -31.07 3.17 15.54
CA THR A 4 -31.40 1.75 15.35
C THR A 4 -31.00 0.87 16.55
N GLY A 5 -29.96 1.23 17.32
CA GLY A 5 -29.43 0.45 18.44
C GLY A 5 -28.31 -0.52 18.04
N PHE A 6 -27.59 -1.06 19.03
CA PHE A 6 -26.48 -2.01 18.85
C PHE A 6 -25.37 -1.49 17.90
N GLN A 7 -24.82 -2.36 17.04
CA GLN A 7 -23.75 -1.98 16.10
C GLN A 7 -24.19 -0.99 15.03
N ALA A 8 -25.51 -0.88 14.76
CA ALA A 8 -26.01 0.10 13.81
C ALA A 8 -25.86 1.53 14.36
N SER A 9 -26.05 1.73 15.67
CA SER A 9 -25.76 3.02 16.31
C SER A 9 -24.27 3.35 16.24
N ASN A 10 -23.40 2.40 16.59
CA ASN A 10 -21.94 2.59 16.49
C ASN A 10 -21.48 2.96 15.07
N LEU A 11 -22.10 2.39 14.04
CA LEU A 11 -21.80 2.75 12.64
C LEU A 11 -22.28 4.18 12.32
N GLY A 12 -23.42 4.61 12.85
CA GLY A 12 -23.87 6.00 12.75
C GLY A 12 -22.87 6.96 13.37
N ASP A 13 -22.47 6.68 14.62
CA ASP A 13 -21.50 7.50 15.35
C ASP A 13 -20.13 7.54 14.63
N ALA A 14 -19.70 6.42 14.06
CA ALA A 14 -18.45 6.36 13.27
C ALA A 14 -18.50 7.23 12.01
N ILE A 15 -19.65 7.29 11.31
CA ILE A 15 -19.83 8.17 10.15
C ILE A 15 -19.74 9.64 10.58
N ASP A 16 -20.34 9.99 11.71
CA ASP A 16 -20.30 11.36 12.24
C ASP A 16 -18.87 11.75 12.64
N ILE A 17 -18.13 10.86 13.30
CA ILE A 17 -16.72 11.06 13.65
C ILE A 17 -15.84 11.24 12.41
N VAL A 18 -15.99 10.39 11.40
CA VAL A 18 -15.20 10.51 10.16
C VAL A 18 -15.52 11.82 9.43
N SER A 19 -16.78 12.24 9.43
CA SER A 19 -17.19 13.54 8.85
C SER A 19 -16.54 14.71 9.62
N GLN A 20 -16.54 14.64 10.96
CA GLN A 20 -15.84 15.62 11.79
C GLN A 20 -14.34 15.64 11.51
N MET A 21 -13.67 14.50 11.31
CA MET A 21 -12.25 14.46 10.96
C MET A 21 -11.96 15.16 9.64
N ILE A 22 -12.83 15.02 8.63
CA ILE A 22 -12.69 15.66 7.32
C ILE A 22 -12.88 17.18 7.42
N ASP A 23 -13.89 17.60 8.19
CA ASP A 23 -14.25 19.00 8.32
C ASP A 23 -13.38 19.75 9.34
N TRP A 24 -12.68 19.05 10.25
CA TRP A 24 -11.91 19.65 11.32
C TRP A 24 -10.82 20.58 10.76
N ARG A 25 -10.71 21.77 11.36
CA ARG A 25 -9.63 22.73 11.17
C ARG A 25 -9.15 23.20 12.53
N LEU A 26 -7.89 23.60 12.64
CA LEU A 26 -7.32 24.10 13.91
C LEU A 26 -8.07 25.34 14.44
N SER A 27 -8.72 26.11 13.57
CA SER A 27 -9.57 27.24 13.95
C SER A 27 -10.83 26.87 14.75
N HIS A 28 -11.27 25.60 14.71
CA HIS A 28 -12.37 25.11 15.54
C HIS A 28 -11.99 25.00 17.02
N GLU A 29 -10.69 24.92 17.32
CA GLU A 29 -10.17 24.83 18.68
C GLU A 29 -9.74 26.21 19.19
N ALA A 30 -9.91 26.45 20.49
CA ALA A 30 -9.39 27.64 21.13
C ALA A 30 -7.84 27.62 21.08
N PRO A 31 -7.17 28.76 20.82
CA PRO A 31 -5.72 28.83 20.93
C PRO A 31 -5.27 28.44 22.34
N ALA A 32 -4.27 27.56 22.43
CA ALA A 32 -3.64 27.23 23.71
C ALA A 32 -2.80 28.43 24.20
N ASP A 33 -2.60 28.50 25.52
CA ASP A 33 -1.86 29.62 26.15
C ASP A 33 -0.40 29.68 25.68
N ASP A 34 0.18 28.54 25.31
CA ASP A 34 1.54 28.36 24.81
C ASP A 34 1.68 28.49 23.28
N CYS A 35 0.60 28.79 22.55
CA CYS A 35 0.66 28.97 21.09
C CYS A 35 1.56 30.16 20.69
N ASN A 36 2.44 29.91 19.72
CA ASN A 36 3.29 30.93 19.10
C ASN A 36 2.45 32.01 18.39
N GLU A 37 2.99 33.23 18.22
CA GLU A 37 2.25 34.33 17.55
C GLU A 37 1.75 33.96 16.15
N GLY A 38 2.55 33.19 15.39
CA GLY A 38 2.15 32.69 14.06
C GLY A 38 1.01 31.68 14.08
N GLU A 39 0.85 30.90 15.16
CA GLU A 39 -0.23 29.92 15.30
C GLU A 39 -1.55 30.56 15.76
N ARG A 40 -1.50 31.82 16.18
CA ARG A 40 -2.68 32.62 16.54
C ARG A 40 -3.29 33.31 15.32
N ASP A 41 -2.59 33.35 14.19
CA ASP A 41 -3.12 33.90 12.94
C ASP A 41 -4.35 33.09 12.47
N PRO A 42 -5.53 33.72 12.32
CA PRO A 42 -6.73 33.03 11.86
C PRO A 42 -6.57 32.37 10.48
N ALA A 43 -5.77 32.95 9.58
CA ALA A 43 -5.54 32.37 8.26
C ALA A 43 -4.73 31.08 8.35
N TYR A 44 -3.64 31.07 9.12
CA TYR A 44 -2.88 29.85 9.41
C TYR A 44 -3.75 28.77 10.07
N ARG A 45 -4.52 29.11 11.12
CA ARG A 45 -5.38 28.13 11.82
C ARG A 45 -6.45 27.51 10.91
N ASN A 46 -7.00 28.28 9.96
CA ASN A 46 -7.93 27.76 8.97
C ASN A 46 -7.25 26.85 7.93
N SER A 47 -5.95 27.01 7.70
CA SER A 47 -5.19 26.19 6.74
C SER A 47 -4.75 24.83 7.29
N VAL A 48 -4.72 24.67 8.62
CA VAL A 48 -4.31 23.41 9.27
C VAL A 48 -5.49 22.47 9.33
N GLU A 49 -5.36 21.35 8.61
CA GLU A 49 -6.37 20.29 8.52
C GLU A 49 -6.00 19.08 9.40
N CYS A 50 -6.97 18.19 9.63
CA CYS A 50 -6.72 16.97 10.39
C CYS A 50 -5.84 15.99 9.60
N LYS A 51 -4.81 15.46 10.25
CA LYS A 51 -3.94 14.42 9.68
C LYS A 51 -4.57 13.05 9.83
N ILE A 52 -5.06 12.47 8.74
CA ILE A 52 -5.78 11.19 8.77
C ILE A 52 -4.80 10.03 8.55
N PHE A 53 -4.75 9.12 9.53
CA PHE A 53 -4.03 7.87 9.48
C PHE A 53 -4.99 6.73 9.15
N LEU A 54 -4.74 6.03 8.03
CA LEU A 54 -5.56 4.89 7.62
C LEU A 54 -4.76 3.60 7.82
N GLY A 55 -5.27 2.73 8.70
CA GLY A 55 -4.72 1.41 8.97
C GLY A 55 -5.64 0.30 8.46
N PHE A 56 -5.09 -0.70 7.78
CA PHE A 56 -5.85 -1.90 7.41
C PHE A 56 -4.99 -3.17 7.36
N THR A 57 -5.63 -4.31 7.60
CA THR A 57 -5.04 -5.65 7.50
C THR A 57 -5.09 -6.18 6.06
N SER A 58 -4.20 -7.12 5.72
CA SER A 58 -4.04 -7.69 4.37
C SER A 58 -5.34 -8.27 3.79
N ASN A 59 -6.16 -8.93 4.61
CA ASN A 59 -7.43 -9.52 4.18
C ASN A 59 -8.42 -8.50 3.56
N LEU A 60 -8.35 -7.22 3.94
CA LEU A 60 -9.16 -6.17 3.32
C LEU A 60 -8.71 -5.90 1.88
N VAL A 61 -7.40 -6.01 1.61
CA VAL A 61 -6.86 -5.95 0.25
C VAL A 61 -7.22 -7.19 -0.54
N SER A 62 -7.27 -8.39 0.09
CA SER A 62 -7.77 -9.62 -0.54
C SER A 62 -9.22 -9.48 -0.99
N SER A 63 -10.02 -8.74 -0.23
CA SER A 63 -11.44 -8.49 -0.53
C SER A 63 -11.66 -7.40 -1.60
N GLY A 64 -12.93 -7.04 -1.84
CA GLY A 64 -13.30 -5.89 -2.69
C GLY A 64 -13.10 -4.52 -2.02
N ILE A 65 -12.74 -4.49 -0.73
CA ILE A 65 -12.43 -3.23 -0.02
C ILE A 65 -11.16 -2.57 -0.60
N ARG A 66 -10.28 -3.33 -1.25
CA ARG A 66 -9.14 -2.80 -2.04
C ARG A 66 -9.56 -1.62 -2.94
N GLN A 67 -10.68 -1.74 -3.64
CA GLN A 67 -11.15 -0.73 -4.57
C GLN A 67 -11.61 0.55 -3.87
N ILE A 68 -12.14 0.42 -2.65
CA ILE A 68 -12.49 1.56 -1.79
C ILE A 68 -11.20 2.23 -1.31
N ILE A 69 -10.20 1.48 -0.83
CA ILE A 69 -8.90 2.03 -0.42
C ILE A 69 -8.24 2.77 -1.58
N ARG A 70 -8.20 2.17 -2.78
CA ARG A 70 -7.70 2.81 -4.00
C ARG A 70 -8.44 4.11 -4.31
N PHE A 71 -9.77 4.12 -4.18
CA PHE A 71 -10.58 5.32 -4.39
C PHE A 71 -10.23 6.41 -3.37
N LEU A 72 -10.14 6.06 -2.08
CA LEU A 72 -9.77 7.01 -1.03
C LEU A 72 -8.40 7.64 -1.27
N LEU A 73 -7.42 6.85 -1.72
CA LEU A 73 -6.08 7.36 -2.01
C LEU A 73 -5.99 8.11 -3.34
N GLY A 74 -6.88 7.84 -4.29
CA GLY A 74 -6.92 8.52 -5.59
C GLY A 74 -7.67 9.86 -5.56
N CYS A 75 -8.66 9.99 -4.68
CA CYS A 75 -9.46 11.19 -4.53
C CYS A 75 -8.75 12.23 -3.65
N ARG A 76 -8.70 13.48 -4.12
CA ARG A 76 -8.17 14.62 -3.34
C ARG A 76 -9.09 15.09 -2.19
N PHE A 77 -10.26 14.46 -2.02
CA PHE A 77 -11.25 14.84 -1.02
C PHE A 77 -10.93 14.30 0.39
N LEU A 78 -10.25 13.16 0.48
CA LEU A 78 -9.84 12.59 1.77
C LEU A 78 -8.33 12.68 1.88
N VAL A 79 -7.84 13.54 2.77
CA VAL A 79 -6.41 13.73 3.00
C VAL A 79 -5.87 12.62 3.91
N VAL A 80 -5.88 11.38 3.40
CA VAL A 80 -5.10 10.31 4.03
C VAL A 80 -3.63 10.65 3.81
N GLU A 81 -2.96 11.09 4.86
CA GLU A 81 -1.53 11.44 4.78
C GLU A 81 -0.64 10.24 5.06
N VAL A 82 -1.12 9.32 5.90
CA VAL A 82 -0.36 8.16 6.36
C VAL A 82 -1.17 6.89 6.21
N LEU A 83 -0.57 5.91 5.55
CA LEU A 83 -1.11 4.57 5.38
C LEU A 83 -0.25 3.55 6.15
N VAL A 84 -0.90 2.68 6.92
CA VAL A 84 -0.23 1.59 7.64
C VAL A 84 -0.90 0.27 7.28
N THR A 85 -0.12 -0.70 6.79
CA THR A 85 -0.62 -2.04 6.50
C THR A 85 0.46 -3.10 6.74
N THR A 86 0.10 -4.37 6.58
CA THR A 86 1.02 -5.51 6.68
C THR A 86 1.60 -5.86 5.31
N ALA A 87 2.65 -6.68 5.26
CA ALA A 87 3.27 -7.12 4.01
C ALA A 87 2.25 -7.69 3.00
N GLY A 88 1.28 -8.48 3.51
CA GLY A 88 0.18 -9.02 2.71
C GLY A 88 -0.66 -7.95 1.99
N GLY A 89 -0.88 -6.79 2.61
CA GLY A 89 -1.61 -5.69 1.97
C GLY A 89 -0.87 -5.14 0.75
N ILE A 90 0.46 -5.05 0.84
CA ILE A 90 1.31 -4.56 -0.24
C ILE A 90 1.39 -5.56 -1.38
N GLU A 91 1.74 -6.82 -1.08
CA GLU A 91 1.96 -7.84 -2.10
C GLU A 91 0.67 -8.19 -2.83
N GLU A 92 -0.47 -8.26 -2.14
CA GLU A 92 -1.74 -8.59 -2.78
C GLU A 92 -2.26 -7.49 -3.70
N ASP A 93 -1.99 -6.21 -3.41
CA ASP A 93 -2.32 -5.12 -4.34
C ASP A 93 -1.56 -5.27 -5.65
N LEU A 94 -0.27 -5.57 -5.57
CA LEU A 94 0.59 -5.81 -6.73
C LEU A 94 0.14 -7.07 -7.50
N ILE A 95 -0.12 -8.17 -6.80
CA ILE A 95 -0.59 -9.43 -7.41
C ILE A 95 -1.91 -9.20 -8.16
N LYS A 96 -2.82 -8.40 -7.60
CA LYS A 96 -4.11 -8.13 -8.22
C LYS A 96 -4.06 -7.21 -9.45
N CYS A 97 -2.96 -6.52 -9.69
CA CYS A 97 -2.71 -5.83 -10.97
C CYS A 97 -2.36 -6.85 -12.07
N LEU A 98 -1.76 -7.98 -11.68
CA LEU A 98 -1.31 -9.02 -12.59
C LEU A 98 -2.39 -10.08 -12.86
N ALA A 99 -3.16 -10.44 -11.83
CA ALA A 99 -4.15 -11.50 -11.95
C ALA A 99 -5.30 -11.35 -10.94
N PRO A 100 -6.52 -11.79 -11.30
CA PRO A 100 -7.66 -11.70 -10.40
C PRO A 100 -7.64 -12.77 -9.31
N THR A 101 -8.21 -12.42 -8.16
CA THR A 101 -8.63 -13.31 -7.08
C THR A 101 -10.06 -13.76 -7.32
N TYR A 102 -10.39 -15.01 -6.97
CA TYR A 102 -11.71 -15.58 -7.18
C TYR A 102 -12.47 -15.81 -5.88
N LYS A 103 -13.80 -15.82 -5.96
CA LYS A 103 -14.66 -16.22 -4.85
C LYS A 103 -14.67 -17.74 -4.72
N GLY A 104 -14.50 -18.23 -3.51
CA GLY A 104 -14.64 -19.63 -3.11
C GLY A 104 -15.54 -19.75 -1.87
N ASP A 105 -15.24 -20.73 -1.02
CA ASP A 105 -16.00 -21.02 0.20
C ASP A 105 -15.04 -21.33 1.37
N PHE A 106 -15.43 -20.95 2.58
CA PHE A 106 -14.65 -21.23 3.80
C PHE A 106 -14.48 -22.74 4.03
N SER A 107 -15.49 -23.53 3.67
CA SER A 107 -15.56 -24.97 3.87
C SER A 107 -14.68 -25.80 2.93
N LEU A 108 -14.08 -25.18 1.90
CA LEU A 108 -13.21 -25.91 0.96
C LEU A 108 -12.01 -26.55 1.69
N PRO A 109 -11.79 -27.86 1.51
CA PRO A 109 -10.77 -28.59 2.26
C PRO A 109 -9.36 -28.26 1.71
N GLY A 110 -8.42 -28.05 2.62
CA GLY A 110 -7.09 -27.51 2.29
C GLY A 110 -6.19 -28.49 1.53
N ASP A 111 -6.39 -29.79 1.71
CA ASP A 111 -5.68 -30.86 1.00
C ASP A 111 -6.00 -30.83 -0.51
N TYR A 112 -7.28 -30.73 -0.86
CA TYR A 112 -7.74 -30.59 -2.24
C TYR A 112 -7.23 -29.29 -2.87
N LEU A 113 -7.32 -28.17 -2.15
CA LEU A 113 -6.82 -26.89 -2.66
C LEU A 113 -5.30 -26.93 -2.89
N CYS A 114 -4.56 -27.59 -2.01
CA CYS A 114 -3.12 -27.79 -2.18
C CYS A 114 -2.80 -28.62 -3.42
N SER A 115 -3.54 -29.72 -3.67
CA SER A 115 -3.33 -30.56 -4.86
C SER A 115 -3.66 -29.84 -6.16
N GLU A 116 -4.63 -28.91 -6.14
CA GLU A 116 -5.00 -28.07 -7.29
C GLU A 116 -4.14 -26.79 -7.41
N GLY A 117 -3.19 -26.58 -6.49
CA GLY A 117 -2.36 -25.39 -6.48
C GLY A 117 -3.15 -24.09 -6.25
N LEU A 118 -4.10 -24.10 -5.32
CA LEU A 118 -4.92 -22.95 -4.95
C LEU A 118 -4.65 -22.55 -3.49
N ASN A 119 -4.33 -21.28 -3.25
CA ASN A 119 -4.26 -20.73 -1.90
C ASN A 119 -5.60 -20.15 -1.48
N LYS A 120 -5.99 -20.44 -0.23
CA LYS A 120 -7.25 -19.98 0.36
C LYS A 120 -7.03 -18.78 1.28
N ILE A 121 -7.81 -17.73 1.09
CA ILE A 121 -7.90 -16.56 1.99
C ILE A 121 -9.37 -16.41 2.39
N GLY A 122 -9.77 -17.02 3.52
CA GLY A 122 -11.18 -17.07 3.91
C GLY A 122 -12.03 -17.79 2.87
N ASN A 123 -12.94 -17.07 2.21
CA ASN A 123 -13.74 -17.55 1.07
C ASN A 123 -13.23 -17.03 -0.28
N LEU A 124 -11.93 -16.73 -0.37
CA LEU A 124 -11.28 -16.29 -1.60
C LEU A 124 -10.20 -17.30 -2.00
N LEU A 125 -9.98 -17.43 -3.30
CA LEU A 125 -9.01 -18.35 -3.89
C LEU A 125 -8.02 -17.60 -4.79
N VAL A 126 -6.74 -17.90 -4.59
CA VAL A 126 -5.60 -17.35 -5.35
C VAL A 126 -4.81 -18.52 -5.95
N PRO A 127 -4.86 -18.74 -7.27
CA PRO A 127 -4.05 -19.76 -7.92
C PRO A 127 -2.53 -19.57 -7.75
N ASN A 128 -1.81 -20.66 -7.50
CA ASN A 128 -0.35 -20.69 -7.31
C ASN A 128 0.41 -20.30 -8.58
N ASP A 129 -0.11 -20.65 -9.76
CA ASP A 129 0.44 -20.22 -11.04
C ASP A 129 0.47 -18.69 -11.20
N LYS A 130 -0.30 -17.98 -10.36
CA LYS A 130 -0.30 -16.51 -10.32
C LYS A 130 0.66 -15.98 -9.26
N LEU A 131 0.92 -16.77 -8.21
CA LEU A 131 2.06 -16.54 -7.31
C LEU A 131 3.41 -16.77 -8.01
N SER A 132 3.45 -17.62 -9.05
CA SER A 132 4.63 -17.76 -9.91
C SER A 132 4.75 -16.63 -10.96
N ILE A 133 3.68 -15.88 -11.27
CA ILE A 133 3.83 -14.55 -11.90
C ILE A 133 4.45 -13.57 -10.91
N THR A 134 4.16 -13.71 -9.61
CA THR A 134 4.98 -13.06 -8.57
C THR A 134 6.41 -13.60 -8.54
N ALA A 135 6.75 -14.70 -9.23
CA ALA A 135 8.14 -15.09 -9.48
C ALA A 135 8.81 -14.27 -10.59
N ASN A 136 8.04 -13.65 -11.49
CA ASN A 136 8.53 -12.59 -12.39
C ASN A 136 8.68 -11.26 -11.67
N LEU A 137 7.78 -10.93 -10.73
CA LEU A 137 8.07 -9.93 -9.69
C LEU A 137 9.25 -10.41 -8.82
N ARG A 138 9.46 -11.68 -8.54
CA ARG A 138 10.68 -12.20 -7.88
C ARG A 138 11.87 -12.19 -8.81
N THR A 139 11.77 -11.72 -10.06
CA THR A 139 12.91 -11.21 -10.83
C THR A 139 12.99 -9.70 -10.77
N GLY A 140 11.88 -8.96 -10.75
CA GLY A 140 11.84 -7.49 -10.56
C GLY A 140 12.13 -7.03 -9.12
N LEU A 141 11.37 -7.46 -8.12
CA LEU A 141 11.73 -7.47 -6.69
C LEU A 141 13.03 -8.22 -6.41
N CYS A 142 13.45 -9.28 -7.12
CA CYS A 142 14.81 -9.78 -6.91
C CYS A 142 15.84 -8.83 -7.51
N GLN A 143 15.58 -8.11 -8.59
CA GLN A 143 16.45 -7.03 -9.07
C GLN A 143 16.45 -5.84 -8.10
N ILE A 144 15.31 -5.47 -7.51
CA ILE A 144 15.21 -4.42 -6.48
C ILE A 144 15.86 -4.89 -5.19
N CYS A 145 15.56 -6.07 -4.66
CA CYS A 145 16.22 -6.65 -3.49
C CYS A 145 17.71 -6.88 -3.76
N THR A 146 18.11 -7.31 -4.95
CA THR A 146 19.52 -7.38 -5.36
C THR A 146 20.11 -5.99 -5.39
N ARG A 147 19.46 -4.97 -5.94
CA ARG A 147 19.93 -3.57 -5.93
C ARG A 147 20.03 -3.02 -4.50
N CYS A 148 19.05 -3.31 -3.64
CA CYS A 148 18.98 -2.90 -2.24
C CYS A 148 20.01 -3.62 -1.35
N TYR A 149 20.25 -4.92 -1.60
CA TYR A 149 21.15 -5.80 -0.84
C TYR A 149 22.60 -5.69 -1.32
N MET A 150 22.83 -5.49 -2.62
CA MET A 150 24.15 -5.19 -3.19
C MET A 150 24.69 -3.84 -2.71
N ASN A 151 23.80 -2.93 -2.30
CA ASN A 151 24.17 -1.66 -1.67
C ASN A 151 24.59 -1.79 -0.20
N SER A 152 24.29 -2.92 0.48
CA SER A 152 24.63 -3.13 1.90
C SER A 152 25.70 -4.19 2.15
N VAL A 153 25.93 -5.16 1.25
CA VAL A 153 26.94 -6.23 1.44
C VAL A 153 27.75 -6.50 0.17
N GLN A 154 29.05 -6.19 0.24
CA GLN A 154 30.18 -6.54 -0.63
C GLN A 154 29.93 -7.04 -2.08
N ARG A 155 30.29 -6.14 -3.00
CA ARG A 155 30.44 -6.16 -4.47
C ARG A 155 30.95 -7.40 -5.26
N ASN A 156 31.30 -8.56 -4.71
CA ASN A 156 32.23 -9.47 -5.43
C ASN A 156 31.72 -10.79 -6.05
N ILE A 157 30.42 -11.16 -6.03
CA ILE A 157 30.00 -12.47 -6.60
C ILE A 157 28.89 -12.40 -7.67
N LEU A 158 28.17 -11.28 -7.82
CA LEU A 158 26.93 -11.26 -8.62
C LEU A 158 27.05 -10.69 -10.05
N HIS A 159 28.26 -10.42 -10.54
CA HIS A 159 28.43 -10.01 -11.94
C HIS A 159 28.25 -11.20 -12.92
N LEU A 160 28.33 -12.44 -12.42
CA LEU A 160 28.21 -13.66 -13.23
C LEU A 160 26.77 -14.17 -13.38
N LEU A 161 25.89 -13.89 -12.41
CA LEU A 161 24.49 -14.36 -12.42
C LEU A 161 23.56 -13.45 -13.25
N CYS A 162 23.92 -12.17 -13.41
CA CYS A 162 23.15 -11.24 -14.24
C CYS A 162 23.27 -11.53 -15.75
N LEU A 163 24.28 -12.31 -16.17
CA LEU A 163 24.48 -12.71 -17.58
C LEU A 163 23.55 -13.84 -18.05
N MET A 164 22.81 -14.52 -17.16
CA MET A 164 22.05 -15.73 -17.51
C MET A 164 20.54 -15.51 -17.80
N LYS A 165 20.04 -14.27 -17.83
CA LYS A 165 18.63 -13.99 -18.18
C LYS A 165 18.50 -12.87 -19.22
N MET A 166 19.07 -13.11 -20.40
CA MET A 166 18.76 -12.37 -21.63
C MET A 166 18.25 -13.35 -22.69
N HIS A 167 17.00 -13.78 -22.56
CA HIS A 167 16.23 -14.22 -23.71
C HIS A 167 15.03 -13.30 -23.87
N GLY A 168 15.18 -12.32 -24.77
CA GLY A 168 14.08 -11.68 -25.48
C GLY A 168 13.43 -10.48 -24.81
N GLN A 169 14.10 -9.34 -24.79
CA GLN A 169 13.67 -8.10 -25.46
C GLN A 169 14.70 -6.98 -25.19
N ASN A 170 15.19 -6.37 -26.27
CA ASN A 170 16.05 -5.19 -26.26
C ASN A 170 15.19 -3.98 -25.91
N ASP A 171 15.35 -3.44 -24.71
CA ASP A 171 15.16 -2.02 -24.45
C ASP A 171 16.25 -1.59 -23.47
N ASP A 172 16.96 -0.54 -23.82
CA ASP A 172 18.08 0.01 -23.06
C ASP A 172 17.63 0.41 -21.65
N VAL A 173 17.94 -0.44 -20.66
CA VAL A 173 17.72 -0.13 -19.25
C VAL A 173 18.70 0.99 -18.87
N ILE A 174 18.22 2.24 -18.88
CA ILE A 174 18.95 3.38 -18.34
C ILE A 174 19.15 3.13 -16.84
N VAL A 175 20.38 2.75 -16.47
CA VAL A 175 20.78 2.56 -15.07
C VAL A 175 20.91 3.95 -14.43
N ASP A 176 19.92 4.35 -13.64
CA ASP A 176 20.01 5.54 -12.80
C ASP A 176 21.08 5.31 -11.71
N GLN A 177 22.25 5.93 -11.90
CA GLN A 177 23.43 5.84 -11.04
C GLN A 177 23.24 6.56 -9.67
N SER A 178 22.12 7.24 -9.45
CA SER A 178 21.85 7.98 -8.20
C SER A 178 21.36 7.11 -7.02
N LEU A 179 21.13 5.81 -7.26
CA LEU A 179 20.61 4.84 -6.28
C LEU A 179 21.66 4.18 -5.37
N ASP A 180 22.95 4.43 -5.61
CA ASP A 180 24.07 3.67 -5.01
C ASP A 180 24.42 4.03 -3.55
N SER A 181 23.79 5.06 -2.95
CA SER A 181 24.16 5.54 -1.59
C SER A 181 23.00 5.60 -0.58
N LYS A 182 21.83 5.04 -0.88
CA LYS A 182 20.61 5.28 -0.09
C LYS A 182 20.27 4.09 0.82
N ILE A 183 20.15 4.34 2.12
CA ILE A 183 19.59 3.37 3.09
C ILE A 183 18.12 3.11 2.73
N TRP A 184 17.80 1.86 2.42
CA TRP A 184 16.44 1.41 2.13
C TRP A 184 15.67 1.12 3.41
N THR A 185 14.45 1.67 3.48
CA THR A 185 13.47 1.37 4.54
C THR A 185 12.23 0.77 3.88
N PRO A 186 11.38 0.02 4.62
CA PRO A 186 10.14 -0.54 4.06
C PRO A 186 9.31 0.50 3.32
N SER A 187 9.14 1.69 3.90
CA SER A 187 8.43 2.82 3.26
C SER A 187 9.03 3.23 1.92
N LYS A 188 10.36 3.33 1.80
CA LYS A 188 11.04 3.71 0.54
C LYS A 188 10.87 2.63 -0.53
N VAL A 189 10.96 1.36 -0.14
CA VAL A 189 10.74 0.23 -1.06
C VAL A 189 9.32 0.28 -1.59
N ILE A 190 8.33 0.49 -0.73
CA ILE A 190 6.93 0.50 -1.13
C ILE A 190 6.62 1.67 -2.07
N VAL A 191 7.15 2.87 -1.79
CA VAL A 191 7.02 4.03 -2.69
C VAL A 191 7.62 3.73 -4.06
N HIS A 192 8.78 3.06 -4.11
CA HIS A 192 9.39 2.65 -5.36
C HIS A 192 8.52 1.62 -6.10
N LEU A 193 7.98 0.61 -5.41
CA LEU A 193 7.06 -0.36 -6.01
C LEU A 193 5.79 0.29 -6.57
N GLY A 194 5.22 1.29 -5.89
CA GLY A 194 4.08 2.05 -6.38
C GLY A 194 4.39 2.86 -7.65
N LYS A 195 5.64 3.31 -7.81
CA LYS A 195 6.12 3.95 -9.05
C LYS A 195 6.30 2.93 -10.16
N GLU A 196 6.95 1.80 -9.88
CA GLU A 196 7.28 0.78 -10.89
C GLU A 196 6.06 0.03 -11.42
N ILE A 197 5.03 -0.21 -10.58
CA ILE A 197 3.82 -0.91 -11.03
C ILE A 197 3.06 -0.12 -12.10
N ASN A 198 3.10 1.22 -12.02
CA ASN A 198 2.50 2.16 -12.97
C ASN A 198 1.09 1.78 -13.45
N ASP A 199 0.24 1.31 -12.53
CA ASP A 199 -1.10 0.81 -12.80
C ASP A 199 -2.12 1.56 -11.93
N GLU A 200 -3.08 2.24 -12.57
CA GLU A 200 -4.10 3.04 -11.86
C GLU A 200 -5.11 2.21 -11.05
N SER A 201 -5.11 0.89 -11.26
CA SER A 201 -5.87 -0.08 -10.45
C SER A 201 -5.22 -0.37 -9.11
N SER A 202 -3.91 -0.10 -8.95
CA SER A 202 -3.16 -0.23 -7.70
C SER A 202 -3.42 0.95 -6.76
N TYR A 203 -3.64 0.67 -5.47
CA TYR A 203 -3.69 1.75 -4.48
C TYR A 203 -2.29 2.26 -4.12
N LEU A 204 -1.24 1.44 -4.28
CA LEU A 204 0.15 1.84 -4.08
C LEU A 204 0.61 2.89 -5.11
N TYR A 205 0.14 2.77 -6.35
CA TYR A 205 0.36 3.79 -7.38
C TYR A 205 -0.22 5.16 -6.96
N TRP A 206 -1.46 5.18 -6.45
CA TRP A 206 -2.08 6.42 -5.98
C TRP A 206 -1.41 6.97 -4.73
N ALA A 207 -0.99 6.11 -3.80
CA ALA A 207 -0.20 6.53 -2.64
C ALA A 207 1.09 7.25 -3.06
N TYR A 208 1.83 6.67 -4.03
CA TYR A 208 3.02 7.31 -4.60
C TYR A 208 2.69 8.65 -5.26
N LYS A 209 1.69 8.67 -6.16
CA LYS A 209 1.32 9.85 -6.95
C LYS A 209 0.86 11.03 -6.10
N ASN A 210 0.18 10.76 -5.00
CA ASN A 210 -0.36 11.78 -4.10
C ASN A 210 0.52 12.05 -2.87
N GLY A 211 1.71 11.43 -2.78
CA GLY A 211 2.66 11.69 -1.69
C GLY A 211 2.24 11.15 -0.33
N VAL A 212 1.40 10.11 -0.29
CA VAL A 212 0.94 9.47 0.95
C VAL A 212 2.08 8.62 1.53
N SER A 213 2.40 8.83 2.80
CA SER A 213 3.45 8.09 3.49
C SER A 213 2.96 6.69 3.86
N LEU A 214 3.66 5.64 3.39
CA LEU A 214 3.24 4.26 3.61
C LEU A 214 4.21 3.52 4.54
N TYR A 215 3.67 2.82 5.54
CA TYR A 215 4.42 2.04 6.51
C TYR A 215 3.96 0.59 6.55
N CYS A 216 4.94 -0.31 6.59
CA CYS A 216 4.76 -1.75 6.73
C CYS A 216 5.80 -2.26 7.74
N PRO A 217 5.45 -2.34 9.03
CA PRO A 217 6.41 -2.72 10.07
C PRO A 217 6.77 -4.22 10.04
N ALA A 218 5.90 -5.07 9.49
CA ALA A 218 6.10 -6.52 9.34
C ALA A 218 5.44 -7.05 8.06
#